data_AF-A0A499VGR0-F1
#
_entry.id   AF-A0A499VGR0-F1
#
_cell.length_a   1.000
_cell.length_b   1.000
_cell.length_c   1.000
_cell.angle_alpha   90.00
_cell.angle_beta   90.00
_cell.angle_gamma   90.00
#
_symmetry.space_group_name_H-M   'P 1'
#
loop_
_entity.id
_entity.type
_entity.pdbx_description
1 polymer ?
#
loop_
_entity_poly.entity_id
_entity_poly.type
_entity_poly.pdbx_seq_one_letter_code
_entity_poly.pdbx_strand_id
1 'polypeptide(L)' 'MDEAELSRRDQALNGVYAPVNRERKVSAALRAYAAMATSADKGAVRDVSKLG' A
#
# COMPACT_ATOMS: atom_id res chain seq x y z
N MET A 1 -22.15 5.08 -1.08
CA MET A 1 -21.49 4.40 -2.21
C MET A 1 -21.99 2.98 -2.17
N ASP A 2 -22.55 2.50 -3.27
CA ASP A 2 -22.97 1.10 -3.36
C ASP A 2 -21.77 0.19 -3.68
N GLU A 3 -21.94 -1.10 -3.43
CA GLU A 3 -20.91 -2.12 -3.70
C GLU A 3 -20.53 -2.17 -5.18
N ALA A 4 -21.52 -1.98 -6.06
CA ALA A 4 -21.31 -1.98 -7.50
C ALA A 4 -20.36 -0.86 -7.95
N GLU A 5 -20.47 0.33 -7.36
CA GLU A 5 -19.61 1.47 -7.62
C GLU A 5 -18.19 1.26 -7.11
N LEU A 6 -18.02 0.68 -5.92
CA LEU A 6 -16.70 0.35 -5.38
C LEU A 6 -15.98 -0.68 -6.26
N SER A 7 -16.68 -1.76 -6.62
CA SER A 7 -16.13 -2.79 -7.51
C SER A 7 -15.71 -2.23 -8.87
N ARG A 8 -16.52 -1.33 -9.46
CA ARG A 8 -16.17 -0.63 -10.71
C ARG A 8 -14.88 0.19 -10.58
N ARG A 9 -14.70 0.90 -9.46
CA ARG A 9 -13.49 1.71 -9.23
C ARG A 9 -12.25 0.84 -9.03
N ASP A 10 -12.37 -0.24 -8.28
CA ASP A 10 -11.26 -1.16 -8.05
C ASP A 10 -10.81 -1.83 -9.36
N GLN A 11 -11.76 -2.23 -10.20
CA GLN A 11 -11.47 -2.77 -11.53
C GLN A 11 -10.80 -1.73 -12.44
N ALA A 12 -11.29 -0.49 -12.45
CA ALA A 12 -10.69 0.58 -13.24
C ALA A 12 -9.24 0.91 -12.83
N LEU A 13 -8.88 0.65 -11.56
CA LEU A 13 -7.55 0.90 -11.00
C LEU A 13 -6.66 -0.35 -10.94
N ASN A 14 -7.16 -1.53 -11.37
CA ASN A 14 -6.50 -2.82 -11.16
C ASN A 14 -6.06 -3.04 -9.70
N GLY A 15 -6.87 -2.56 -8.74
CA GLY A 15 -6.57 -2.64 -7.31
C GLY A 15 -5.43 -1.76 -6.80
N VAL A 16 -4.86 -0.87 -7.62
CA VAL A 16 -3.77 0.03 -7.21
C VAL A 16 -4.11 1.49 -7.50
N TYR A 17 -4.24 2.28 -6.43
CA TYR A 17 -4.35 3.73 -6.56
C TYR A 17 -2.96 4.39 -6.66
N ALA A 18 -2.65 4.97 -7.82
CA ALA A 18 -1.42 5.71 -8.08
C ALA A 18 -1.75 7.11 -8.64
N PRO A 19 -1.75 8.18 -7.82
CA PRO A 19 -1.99 9.53 -8.30
C PRO A 19 -0.95 9.96 -9.33
N VAL A 20 -1.41 10.48 -10.47
CA VAL A 20 -0.58 10.85 -11.64
C VAL A 20 0.56 11.83 -11.32
N ASN A 21 0.35 12.78 -10.39
CA ASN A 21 1.33 13.83 -10.08
C ASN A 21 2.03 13.62 -8.72
N ARG A 22 2.19 12.37 -8.27
CA ARG A 22 2.84 12.07 -6.97
C ARG A 22 4.36 11.90 -7.12
N GLU A 23 5.10 12.99 -6.98
CA GLU A 23 6.57 12.96 -6.96
C GLU A 23 7.11 12.91 -5.53
N ARG A 24 7.52 11.72 -5.06
CA ARG A 24 8.22 11.56 -3.78
C ARG A 24 9.44 10.68 -3.95
N LYS A 25 10.60 11.15 -3.46
CA LYS A 25 11.80 10.32 -3.38
C LYS A 25 11.64 9.29 -2.27
N VAL A 26 11.53 8.01 -2.65
CA VAL A 26 11.46 6.89 -1.70
C VAL A 26 12.83 6.23 -1.63
N SER A 27 13.47 6.32 -0.46
CA SER A 27 14.79 5.73 -0.21
C SER A 27 14.72 4.20 -0.14
N ALA A 28 15.86 3.53 -0.33
CA ALA A 28 15.96 2.07 -0.16
C ALA A 28 15.52 1.62 1.24
N ALA A 29 15.94 2.34 2.29
CA ALA A 29 15.51 2.08 3.66
C ALA A 29 13.99 2.17 3.83
N LEU A 30 13.33 3.14 3.18
CA LEU A 30 11.88 3.30 3.26
C LEU A 30 11.14 2.17 2.52
N ARG A 31 11.69 1.67 1.41
CA ARG A 31 11.15 0.48 0.71
C ARG A 31 11.27 -0.77 1.57
N ALA A 32 12.44 -0.98 2.19
CA ALA A 32 12.66 -2.12 3.09
C ALA A 32 11.72 -2.06 4.30
N TYR A 33 11.53 -0.88 4.90
CA TYR A 33 10.56 -0.69 5.97
C TYR A 33 9.14 -1.06 5.53
N ALA A 34 8.70 -0.57 4.37
CA ALA A 34 7.36 -0.84 3.84
C ALA A 34 7.11 -2.34 3.60
N ALA A 35 8.13 -3.11 3.19
CA ALA A 35 8.01 -4.55 3.00
C ALA A 35 7.72 -5.31 4.30
N MET A 36 8.20 -4.80 5.44
CA MET A 36 8.02 -5.41 6.76
C MET A 36 6.81 -4.87 7.53
N ALA A 37 6.34 -3.66 7.22
CA ALA A 37 5.30 -2.99 8.00
C ALA A 37 3.98 -3.77 7.96
N THR A 38 3.37 -3.94 9.14
CA THR A 38 2.01 -4.46 9.29
C THR A 38 0.99 -3.33 9.26
N SER A 39 -0.29 -3.68 9.21
CA SER A 39 -1.37 -2.69 9.15
C SER A 39 -1.41 -1.82 10.42
N ALA A 40 -1.87 -0.58 10.26
CA ALA A 40 -1.89 0.41 11.33
C ALA A 40 -2.88 0.04 12.47
N ASP A 41 -3.97 -0.66 12.14
CA ASP A 41 -4.91 -1.24 13.12
C ASP A 41 -4.24 -2.25 14.07
N LYS A 42 -3.17 -2.91 13.60
CA LYS A 42 -2.34 -3.85 14.36
C LYS A 42 -1.09 -3.18 14.96
N GLY A 43 -1.01 -1.85 14.92
CA GLY A 43 0.08 -1.07 15.51
C GLY A 43 1.28 -0.82 14.61
N ALA A 44 1.21 -1.11 13.30
CA ALA A 44 2.28 -0.87 12.33
C ALA A 44 3.66 -1.43 12.73
N VAL A 45 3.65 -2.55 13.46
CA VAL A 45 4.87 -3.26 13.85
C VAL A 45 5.55 -3.85 12.62
N ARG A 46 6.87 -4.04 12.70
CA ARG A 46 7.67 -4.63 11.63
C ARG A 46 7.71 -6.15 11.81
N ASP A 47 7.20 -6.86 10.82
CA ASP A 47 7.34 -8.30 10.72
C ASP A 47 8.67 -8.65 10.04
N VAL A 48 9.67 -8.95 10.87
CA VAL A 48 11.03 -9.28 10.41
C VAL A 48 11.14 -10.61 9.69
N SER A 49 10.13 -11.48 9.82
CA SER A 49 10.12 -12.78 9.12
C SER A 49 10.05 -12.61 7.59
N LYS A 50 9.59 -11.46 7.10
CA LYS A 50 9.48 -11.12 5.67
C LYS A 50 10.81 -10.77 4.99
N LEU A 51 11.93 -10.82 5.72
CA LEU A 51 13.28 -10.59 5.18
C LEU A 51 13.98 -11.88 4.72
N GLY A 52 13.34 -13.05 4.92
CA GLY A 52 13.87 -14.38 4.57
C GLY A 52 13.24 -14.97 3.32
#